data_AF-A0A7Z9HUH4-F1
#
_entry.id   AF-A0A7Z9HUH4-F1
#
_cell.length_a   1.000
_cell.length_b   1.000
_cell.length_c   1.000
_cell.angle_alpha   90.00
_cell.angle_beta   90.00
_cell.angle_gamma   90.00
#
_symmetry.space_group_name_H-M   'P 1'
#
loop_
_entity.id
_entity.type
_entity.pdbx_description
1 polymer ?
#
loop_
_entity_poly.entity_id
_entity_poly.type
_entity_poly.pdbx_seq_one_letter_code
_entity_poly.pdbx_strand_id
1 'polypeptide(L)'
;MQKINADFVVPFIDATQSTFEMMLNLKLKQKEAYVKKNYVMFGDISGFIGVSGNVCGFVSVSLPTSFALGCIRSLIGEEEGAFLSDMVVHEGVGELINMIAGGAKTTLSVSLCQRLFQVRDTKYIVKRVPATHPFSSSPSREKS
;
A
#
# COMPACT_ATOMS: atom_id res chain seq x y z
N MET A 1 27.17 -6.68 -2.51
CA MET A 1 26.09 -5.69 -2.72
C MET A 1 24.97 -6.41 -3.46
N GLN A 2 23.82 -6.66 -2.82
CA GLN A 2 22.67 -7.25 -3.54
C GLN A 2 22.18 -6.22 -4.56
N LYS A 3 22.36 -6.51 -5.85
CA LYS A 3 21.83 -5.67 -6.92
C LYS A 3 20.33 -5.95 -7.04
N ILE A 4 19.51 -4.93 -6.76
CA ILE A 4 18.12 -4.93 -7.18
C ILE A 4 18.13 -4.82 -8.70
N ASN A 5 17.48 -5.74 -9.40
CA ASN A 5 17.24 -5.55 -10.82
C ASN A 5 16.11 -4.51 -10.97
N ALA A 6 16.45 -3.33 -11.47
CA ALA A 6 15.53 -2.22 -11.66
C ALA A 6 14.35 -2.60 -12.58
N ASP A 7 14.59 -3.50 -13.54
CA ASP A 7 13.59 -3.98 -14.50
C ASP A 7 12.39 -4.68 -13.82
N PHE A 8 12.56 -5.16 -12.58
CA PHE A 8 11.48 -5.73 -11.79
C PHE A 8 10.76 -4.72 -10.91
N VAL A 9 11.38 -3.60 -10.56
CA VAL A 9 10.81 -2.65 -9.58
C VAL A 9 10.08 -1.52 -10.29
N VAL A 10 10.64 -1.02 -11.40
CA VAL A 10 10.06 0.07 -12.19
C VAL A 10 8.62 -0.20 -12.61
N PRO A 11 8.25 -1.39 -13.13
CA PRO A 11 6.87 -1.68 -13.52
C PRO A 11 5.84 -1.53 -12.38
N PHE A 12 6.22 -1.89 -11.15
CA PHE A 12 5.33 -1.74 -9.99
C PHE A 12 5.23 -0.29 -9.52
N ILE A 13 6.32 0.48 -9.60
CA ILE A 13 6.30 1.92 -9.29
C ILE A 13 5.36 2.64 -10.25
N ASP A 14 5.54 2.44 -11.55
CA ASP A 14 4.77 3.11 -12.60
C ASP A 14 3.29 2.73 -12.53
N ALA A 15 3.00 1.45 -12.32
CA ALA A 15 1.63 0.97 -12.14
C ALA A 15 0.97 1.55 -10.89
N THR A 16 1.71 1.69 -9.80
CA THR A 16 1.21 2.33 -8.58
C THR A 16 0.90 3.81 -8.83
N GLN A 17 1.83 4.55 -9.43
CA GLN A 17 1.62 5.97 -9.74
C GLN A 17 0.41 6.17 -10.66
N SER A 18 0.32 5.38 -11.73
CA SER A 18 -0.77 5.45 -12.71
C SER A 18 -2.12 5.10 -12.09
N THR A 19 -2.17 4.07 -11.23
CA THR A 19 -3.42 3.69 -10.53
C THR A 19 -3.92 4.82 -9.64
N PHE A 20 -3.03 5.42 -8.84
CA PHE A 20 -3.41 6.50 -7.94
C PHE A 20 -3.75 7.79 -8.69
N GLU A 21 -3.05 8.10 -9.78
CA GLU A 21 -3.36 9.27 -10.59
C GLU A 21 -4.71 9.13 -11.31
N MET A 22 -4.98 7.98 -11.93
CA MET A 22 -6.21 7.78 -12.71
C MET A 22 -7.44 7.56 -11.82
N MET A 23 -7.32 6.81 -10.74
CA MET A 23 -8.47 6.38 -9.93
C MET A 23 -8.77 7.28 -8.76
N LEU A 24 -7.73 7.94 -8.22
CA LEU A 24 -7.83 8.75 -7.01
C LEU A 24 -7.49 10.22 -7.26
N ASN A 25 -7.09 10.57 -8.49
CA ASN A 25 -6.57 11.90 -8.83
C ASN A 25 -5.41 12.34 -7.91
N LEU A 26 -4.60 11.38 -7.44
CA LEU A 26 -3.49 11.59 -6.54
C LEU A 26 -2.15 11.43 -7.26
N LYS A 27 -1.37 12.51 -7.31
CA LYS A 27 0.00 12.48 -7.83
C LYS A 27 0.98 12.00 -6.76
N LEU A 28 1.38 10.75 -6.87
CA LEU A 28 2.38 10.16 -5.98
C LEU A 28 3.79 10.60 -6.38
N LYS A 29 4.59 11.00 -5.39
CA LYS A 29 6.02 11.28 -5.56
C LYS A 29 6.84 10.14 -4.98
N GLN A 30 7.56 9.41 -5.83
CA GLN A 30 8.55 8.44 -5.38
C GLN A 30 9.68 9.17 -4.64
N LYS A 31 10.09 8.64 -3.49
CA LYS A 31 11.29 9.09 -2.77
C LYS A 31 12.51 8.35 -3.28
N GLU A 32 12.93 7.31 -2.58
CA GLU A 32 14.09 6.49 -2.94
C GLU A 32 13.72 5.01 -2.85
N ALA A 33 14.24 4.21 -3.78
CA ALA A 33 14.16 2.75 -3.71
C ALA A 33 15.40 2.21 -2.99
N TYR A 34 15.20 1.37 -1.99
CA TYR A 34 16.30 0.81 -1.19
C TYR A 34 16.06 -0.66 -0.86
N VAL A 35 17.14 -1.43 -0.70
CA VAL A 35 17.07 -2.78 -0.14
C VAL A 35 16.77 -2.65 1.34
N LYS A 36 15.59 -3.11 1.74
CA LYS A 36 15.17 -3.09 3.14
C LYS A 36 16.03 -4.06 3.96
N LYS A 37 16.79 -3.53 4.93
CA LYS A 37 17.66 -4.34 5.81
C LYS A 37 16.92 -4.94 7.02
N ASN A 38 15.74 -4.41 7.35
CA ASN A 38 14.98 -4.75 8.55
C ASN A 38 13.57 -5.24 8.17
N TYR A 39 13.05 -6.29 8.80
CA TYR A 39 11.72 -6.85 8.52
C TYR A 39 10.53 -6.00 9.01
N VAL A 40 10.76 -4.78 9.49
CA VAL A 40 9.70 -3.91 10.04
C VAL A 40 8.83 -3.39 8.91
N MET A 41 7.60 -3.89 8.77
CA MET A 41 6.59 -3.31 7.88
C MET A 41 6.06 -2.00 8.45
N PHE A 42 6.05 -0.97 7.61
CA PHE A 42 5.49 0.35 7.91
C PHE A 42 4.15 0.43 7.19
N GLY A 43 3.06 0.42 7.94
CA GLY A 43 1.69 0.36 7.43
C GLY A 43 0.81 -0.51 8.32
N ASP A 44 -0.47 -0.16 8.36
CA ASP A 44 -1.48 -0.85 9.16
C ASP A 44 -2.29 -1.81 8.28
N ILE A 45 -2.37 -1.49 6.99
CA ILE A 45 -3.04 -2.30 5.98
C ILE A 45 -2.01 -2.67 4.92
N SER A 46 -1.80 -3.97 4.75
CA SER A 46 -0.89 -4.50 3.75
C SER A 46 -1.60 -5.51 2.89
N GLY A 47 -1.31 -5.50 1.59
CA GLY A 47 -1.67 -6.62 0.74
C GLY A 47 -0.58 -6.97 -0.25
N PHE A 48 -0.72 -8.16 -0.82
CA PHE A 48 0.39 -8.89 -1.40
C PHE A 48 0.07 -9.34 -2.82
N ILE A 49 1.03 -9.10 -3.71
CA ILE A 49 1.00 -9.55 -5.09
C ILE A 49 2.07 -10.64 -5.22
N GLY A 50 1.63 -11.87 -5.46
CA GLY A 50 2.50 -12.98 -5.80
C GLY A 50 2.95 -12.89 -7.25
N VAL A 51 4.25 -13.07 -7.46
CA VAL A 51 4.88 -13.13 -8.78
C VAL A 51 5.40 -14.54 -8.98
N SER A 52 5.09 -15.14 -10.12
CA SER A 52 5.57 -16.47 -10.53
C SER A 52 5.94 -16.51 -12.01
N GLY A 53 6.98 -17.27 -12.33
CA GLY A 53 7.56 -17.37 -13.66
C GLY A 53 9.03 -17.74 -13.56
N ASN A 54 9.88 -17.08 -14.34
CA ASN A 54 11.34 -17.24 -14.22
C ASN A 54 11.88 -16.69 -12.89
N VAL A 55 11.14 -15.76 -12.27
CA VAL A 55 11.36 -15.27 -10.92
C VAL A 55 10.10 -15.48 -10.10
N CYS A 56 10.27 -15.96 -8.86
CA CYS A 56 9.21 -16.13 -7.88
C CYS A 56 9.43 -15.20 -6.70
N GLY A 57 8.38 -14.54 -6.24
CA GLY A 57 8.48 -13.61 -5.11
C GLY A 57 7.15 -12.96 -4.76
N PHE A 58 7.19 -12.03 -3.81
CA PHE A 58 6.04 -11.25 -3.39
C PHE A 58 6.36 -9.75 -3.43
N VAL A 59 5.41 -8.96 -3.90
CA VAL A 59 5.40 -7.51 -3.77
C VAL A 59 4.35 -7.16 -2.73
N SER A 60 4.73 -6.42 -1.70
CA SER A 60 3.82 -5.94 -0.67
C SER A 60 3.54 -4.45 -0.84
N VAL A 61 2.27 -4.08 -0.91
CA VAL A 61 1.82 -2.67 -0.82
C VAL A 61 1.32 -2.46 0.60
N SER A 62 1.84 -1.44 1.30
CA SER A 62 1.48 -1.14 2.69
C SER A 62 1.09 0.32 2.82
N LEU A 63 -0.07 0.56 3.42
CA LEU A 63 -0.69 1.87 3.56
C LEU A 63 -1.04 2.13 5.04
N PRO A 64 -0.91 3.38 5.53
CA PRO A 64 -1.51 3.78 6.80
C PRO A 64 -3.04 3.66 6.75
N THR A 65 -3.69 3.30 7.86
CA THR A 65 -5.15 3.11 7.89
C THR A 65 -5.91 4.33 7.38
N SER A 66 -5.58 5.53 7.85
CA SER A 66 -6.29 6.76 7.46
C SER A 66 -6.21 7.03 5.96
N PHE A 67 -5.05 6.79 5.34
CA PHE A 67 -4.84 6.98 3.92
C PHE A 67 -5.58 5.92 3.10
N ALA A 68 -5.50 4.65 3.50
CA ALA A 68 -6.23 3.57 2.84
C ALA A 68 -7.75 3.80 2.85
N LEU A 69 -8.32 4.19 4.01
CA LEU A 69 -9.74 4.51 4.11
C LEU A 69 -10.14 5.68 3.18
N GLY A 70 -9.30 6.72 3.11
CA GLY A 70 -9.51 7.83 2.16
C GLY A 70 -9.51 7.37 0.70
N CYS A 71 -8.56 6.50 0.33
CA CYS A 71 -8.51 5.92 -1.01
C CYS A 71 -9.78 5.11 -1.31
N ILE A 72 -10.22 4.25 -0.39
CA ILE A 72 -11.41 3.42 -0.62
C ILE A 72 -12.68 4.27 -0.74
N ARG A 73 -12.85 5.30 0.10
CA ARG A 73 -13.96 6.26 -0.02
C ARG A 73 -14.01 6.90 -1.40
N SER A 74 -12.85 7.38 -1.88
CA SER A 74 -12.75 7.98 -3.21
C SER A 74 -13.08 6.99 -4.34
N LEU A 75 -12.76 5.70 -4.19
CA LEU A 75 -13.09 4.67 -5.19
C LEU A 75 -14.58 4.36 -5.27
N ILE A 76 -15.29 4.41 -4.13
CA ILE A 76 -16.73 4.07 -4.05
C ILE A 76 -17.63 5.31 -4.09
N GLY A 77 -17.06 6.52 -4.10
CA GLY A 77 -17.81 7.78 -4.14
C GLY A 77 -18.46 8.17 -2.81
N GLU A 78 -17.90 7.73 -1.69
CA GLU A 78 -18.39 8.05 -0.33
C GLU A 78 -17.71 9.30 0.23
N GLU A 79 -18.44 10.03 1.08
CA GLU A 79 -17.97 11.26 1.73
C GLU A 79 -16.89 10.98 2.79
N GLU A 80 -16.03 11.98 3.04
CA GLU A 80 -15.05 11.89 4.12
C GLU A 80 -15.74 11.70 5.48
N GLY A 81 -15.29 10.70 6.24
CA GLY A 81 -15.86 10.37 7.55
C GLY A 81 -17.00 9.35 7.53
N ALA A 82 -17.51 8.96 6.35
CA ALA A 82 -18.47 7.88 6.23
C ALA A 82 -17.91 6.57 6.83
N PHE A 83 -18.74 5.85 7.58
CA PHE A 83 -18.36 4.56 8.15
C PHE A 83 -18.18 3.54 7.04
N LEU A 84 -16.99 2.92 6.98
CA LEU A 84 -16.72 1.78 6.11
C LEU A 84 -16.69 0.51 6.95
N SER A 85 -17.45 -0.50 6.55
CA SER A 85 -17.35 -1.82 7.18
C SER A 85 -16.02 -2.48 6.84
N ASP A 86 -15.54 -3.36 7.72
CA ASP A 86 -14.29 -4.11 7.51
C ASP A 86 -14.29 -4.88 6.18
N MET A 87 -15.47 -5.38 5.76
CA MET A 87 -15.65 -6.05 4.47
C MET A 87 -15.39 -5.10 3.30
N VAL A 88 -15.97 -3.90 3.31
CA VAL A 88 -15.76 -2.91 2.24
C VAL A 88 -14.31 -2.47 2.16
N VAL A 89 -13.65 -2.28 3.32
CA VAL A 89 -12.23 -1.94 3.37
C VAL A 89 -11.38 -3.07 2.78
N HIS A 90 -11.66 -4.31 3.14
CA HIS A 90 -10.95 -5.48 2.62
C HIS A 90 -11.07 -5.60 1.10
N GLU A 91 -12.30 -5.53 0.57
CA GLU A 91 -12.55 -5.63 -0.87
C GLU A 91 -11.94 -4.44 -1.61
N GLY A 92 -12.11 -3.21 -1.12
CA GLY A 92 -11.53 -2.03 -1.76
C GLY A 92 -10.01 -2.06 -1.83
N VAL A 93 -9.35 -2.52 -0.76
CA VAL A 93 -7.89 -2.69 -0.75
C VAL A 93 -7.48 -3.81 -1.71
N GLY A 94 -8.26 -4.90 -1.76
CA GLY A 94 -8.07 -5.99 -2.71
C GLY A 94 -8.13 -5.53 -4.15
N GLU A 95 -9.13 -4.72 -4.51
CA GLU A 95 -9.30 -4.15 -5.83
C GLU A 95 -8.17 -3.17 -6.18
N LEU A 96 -7.80 -2.28 -5.27
CA LEU A 96 -6.67 -1.37 -5.47
C LEU A 96 -5.37 -2.14 -5.79
N ILE A 97 -5.11 -3.22 -5.05
CA ILE A 97 -3.94 -4.08 -5.29
C ILE A 97 -4.04 -4.80 -6.63
N ASN A 98 -5.24 -5.24 -7.02
CA ASN A 98 -5.47 -5.87 -8.31
C ASN A 98 -5.21 -4.91 -9.48
N MET A 99 -5.58 -3.65 -9.34
CA MET A 99 -5.27 -2.62 -10.34
C MET A 99 -3.76 -2.41 -10.51
N ILE A 100 -3.03 -2.31 -9.39
CA ILE A 100 -1.56 -2.18 -9.42
C ILE A 100 -0.93 -3.42 -10.06
N ALA A 101 -1.37 -4.64 -9.69
CA ALA A 101 -0.89 -5.88 -10.27
C ALA A 101 -1.17 -5.95 -11.79
N GLY A 102 -2.37 -5.57 -12.22
CA GLY A 102 -2.77 -5.52 -13.62
C GLY A 102 -1.92 -4.55 -14.42
N GLY A 103 -1.72 -3.33 -13.92
CA GLY A 103 -0.85 -2.33 -14.56
C GLY A 103 0.59 -2.80 -14.66
N ALA A 104 1.13 -3.39 -13.58
CA ALA A 104 2.50 -3.89 -13.56
C ALA A 104 2.69 -5.04 -14.56
N LYS A 105 1.70 -5.94 -14.69
CA LYS A 105 1.73 -7.06 -15.65
C LYS A 105 1.91 -6.60 -17.09
N THR A 106 1.29 -5.49 -17.48
CA THR A 106 1.33 -4.97 -18.85
C THR A 106 2.72 -4.49 -19.22
N THR A 107 3.45 -3.91 -18.26
CA THR A 107 4.79 -3.35 -18.47
C THR A 107 5.90 -4.39 -18.23
N LEU A 108 5.65 -5.35 -17.34
CA LEU A 108 6.60 -6.42 -17.03
C LEU A 108 6.73 -7.35 -18.24
N SER A 109 7.92 -7.42 -18.85
CA SER A 109 8.11 -8.16 -20.10
C SER A 109 7.73 -9.64 -19.97
N VAL A 110 7.13 -10.18 -21.04
CA VAL A 110 6.60 -11.57 -21.12
C VAL A 110 7.68 -12.63 -20.81
N SER A 111 8.97 -12.30 -20.91
CA SER A 111 10.07 -13.23 -20.64
C SER A 111 10.42 -13.40 -19.15
N LEU A 112 9.94 -12.54 -18.25
CA LEU A 112 10.32 -12.58 -16.82
C LEU A 112 9.20 -13.08 -15.89
N CYS A 113 7.94 -12.84 -16.24
CA CYS A 113 6.79 -13.19 -15.41
C CYS A 113 5.72 -13.91 -16.21
N GLN A 114 5.44 -15.16 -15.87
CA GLN A 114 4.39 -15.96 -16.52
C GLN A 114 3.03 -15.78 -15.84
N ARG A 115 3.02 -15.49 -14.53
CA ARG A 115 1.79 -15.29 -13.74
C ARG A 115 2.02 -14.32 -12.58
N LEU A 116 1.22 -13.25 -12.55
CA LEU A 116 0.91 -12.54 -11.32
C LEU A 116 -0.37 -13.16 -10.73
N PHE A 117 -0.35 -13.44 -9.44
CA PHE A 117 -1.53 -13.85 -8.69
C PHE A 117 -1.58 -13.07 -7.40
N GLN A 118 -2.74 -12.54 -7.07
CA GLN A 118 -2.93 -11.91 -5.77
C GLN A 118 -2.83 -12.98 -4.68
N VAL A 119 -2.04 -12.71 -3.65
CA VAL A 119 -2.11 -13.52 -2.44
C VAL A 119 -3.24 -12.92 -1.62
N ARG A 120 -4.36 -13.65 -1.53
CA ARG A 120 -5.59 -13.22 -0.83
C ARG A 120 -5.44 -13.09 0.70
N ASP A 121 -4.25 -13.30 1.24
CA ASP A 121 -3.96 -12.96 2.63
C ASP A 121 -3.73 -11.45 2.76
N THR A 122 -4.78 -10.64 2.56
CA THR A 122 -4.78 -9.25 3.03
C THR A 122 -4.80 -9.31 4.55
N LYS A 123 -3.62 -9.40 5.17
CA LYS A 123 -3.52 -9.30 6.62
C LYS A 123 -3.80 -7.85 6.99
N TYR A 124 -5.01 -7.63 7.52
CA TYR A 124 -5.33 -6.45 8.29
C TYR A 124 -4.51 -6.51 9.59
N ILE A 125 -3.28 -6.00 9.56
CA ILE A 125 -2.46 -5.91 10.77
C ILE A 125 -2.89 -4.64 11.49
N VAL A 126 -4.02 -4.71 12.20
CA VAL A 126 -4.26 -3.78 13.29
C VAL A 126 -3.17 -4.05 14.30
N LYS A 127 -2.06 -3.31 14.21
CA LYS A 127 -1.26 -3.09 15.41
C LYS A 127 -2.24 -2.43 16.38
N ARG A 128 -2.76 -3.21 17.33
CA ARG A 128 -3.17 -2.61 18.60
C ARG A 128 -1.91 -1.91 19.08
N VAL A 129 -1.83 -0.60 18.84
CA VAL A 129 -0.90 0.25 19.54
C VAL A 129 -1.23 -0.02 21.02
N PRO A 130 -0.31 -0.60 21.81
CA PRO A 130 -0.54 -0.61 23.25
C PRO A 130 -0.71 0.86 23.65
N ALA A 131 -1.81 1.17 24.32
CA ALA A 131 -2.07 2.49 24.85
C ALA A 131 -0.98 2.84 25.88
N THR A 132 0.13 3.38 25.40
CA THR A 132 1.27 3.85 26.18
C THR A 132 1.80 5.06 25.39
N HIS A 133 1.56 6.31 25.74
CA HIS A 133 1.40 6.95 27.04
C HIS A 133 0.68 8.30 26.89
N PRO A 134 0.23 8.91 28.01
CA PRO A 134 -0.65 10.06 28.04
C PRO A 134 0.09 11.31 27.58
N PHE A 135 -0.59 12.15 26.81
CA PHE A 135 -0.23 13.56 26.76
C PHE A 135 -0.56 14.16 28.12
N SER A 136 0.41 14.14 29.03
CA SER A 136 0.48 15.02 30.19
C SER A 136 1.65 15.98 30.03
N SER A 137 1.32 17.24 29.74
CA SER A 137 2.03 18.44 30.22
C SER A 137 1.09 19.63 29.89
N SER A 138 0.11 19.88 30.77
CA SER A 138 0.13 20.82 31.91
C SER A 138 -0.02 22.31 31.50
N PRO A 139 -0.85 23.08 32.22
CA PRO A 139 -1.21 24.45 31.87
C PRO A 139 -0.16 25.44 32.37
N SER A 140 0.19 26.44 31.56
CA SER A 140 0.88 27.64 32.05
C SER A 140 0.72 28.80 31.07
N ARG A 141 -0.27 29.66 31.34
CA ARG A 141 -0.17 31.08 31.03
C ARG A 141 -0.67 31.85 32.24
N GLU A 142 0.30 32.25 33.07
CA GLU A 142 0.11 33.09 34.24
C GLU A 142 0.22 34.57 33.84
N LYS A 143 -0.76 35.35 34.29
CA LYS A 143 -0.79 36.80 34.63
C LYS A 143 -0.18 37.84 33.66
N SER A 144 -1.04 38.77 33.24
CA SER A 144 -1.03 40.15 33.76
C SER A 144 -2.42 40.75 33.72
#